data_AF-A0A950BKZ7-F1
#
_entry.id   AF-A0A950BKZ7-F1
#
_cell.length_a   1.000
_cell.length_b   1.000
_cell.length_c   1.000
_cell.angle_alpha   90.00
_cell.angle_beta   90.00
_cell.angle_gamma   90.00
#
_symmetry.space_group_name_H-M   'P 1'
#
loop_
_entity.id
_entity.type
_entity.pdbx_description
1 polymer ?
#
loop_
_entity_poly.entity_id
_entity_poly.type
_entity_poly.pdbx_seq_one_letter_code
_entity_poly.pdbx_strand_id
1 'polypeptide(L)'
;NDRLLLVNLGRDLYPMPNSEPLLAPPPAMQWSLLWYSEHPRYEGSGISPLEPGRPWRLSGNCTVVLAARPAPPRPEEPEMGSTQPEDDDVHPAIRRKRRENTDASRD
;
A
#
# COMPACT_ATOMS: atom_id res chain seq x y z
N ASN A 1 -11.64 15.72 14.82
CA ASN A 1 -12.25 15.03 13.66
C ASN A 1 -11.65 15.69 12.44
N ASP A 2 -10.47 15.24 12.06
CA ASP A 2 -9.63 15.96 11.11
C ASP A 2 -10.02 15.62 9.68
N ARG A 3 -9.93 16.62 8.81
CA ARG A 3 -10.37 16.53 7.42
C ARG A 3 -9.33 17.17 6.51
N LEU A 4 -9.14 16.56 5.35
CA LEU A 4 -8.32 17.10 4.27
C LEU A 4 -9.24 17.46 3.10
N LEU A 5 -9.16 18.70 2.64
CA LEU A 5 -9.84 19.18 1.44
C LEU A 5 -8.78 19.43 0.36
N LEU A 6 -8.93 18.75 -0.77
CA LEU A 6 -8.06 18.91 -1.93
C LEU A 6 -8.88 19.50 -3.07
N VAL A 7 -8.37 20.57 -3.66
CA VAL A 7 -8.97 21.24 -4.81
C VAL A 7 -7.93 21.30 -5.92
N ASN A 8 -8.18 20.57 -6.99
CA ASN A 8 -7.35 20.64 -8.20
C ASN A 8 -8.03 21.55 -9.21
N LEU A 9 -7.46 22.73 -9.47
CA LEU A 9 -7.95 23.70 -10.45
C LEU A 9 -7.19 23.60 -11.80
N GLY A 10 -6.37 22.57 -11.98
CA GLY A 10 -5.53 22.38 -13.15
C GLY A 10 -5.79 21.06 -13.87
N ARG A 11 -4.74 20.49 -14.46
CA ARG A 11 -4.74 19.16 -15.09
C ARG A 11 -4.68 18.04 -14.05
N ASP A 12 -4.82 16.78 -14.48
CA ASP A 12 -4.63 15.60 -13.63
C ASP A 12 -3.33 15.66 -12.80
N LEU A 13 -3.44 15.36 -11.52
CA LEU A 13 -2.35 15.32 -10.55
C LEU A 13 -2.21 13.91 -9.95
N TYR A 14 -0.97 13.53 -9.71
CA TYR A 14 -0.59 12.23 -9.13
C TYR A 14 0.28 12.46 -7.89
N PRO A 15 -0.31 13.00 -6.81
CA PRO A 15 0.46 13.38 -5.63
C PRO A 15 0.99 12.14 -4.90
N MET A 16 2.21 12.24 -4.39
CA MET A 16 2.82 11.22 -3.55
C MET A 16 2.70 11.64 -2.08
N PRO A 17 2.02 10.86 -1.21
CA PRO A 17 1.77 11.24 0.19
C PRO A 17 3.04 11.56 0.98
N ASN A 18 4.16 10.92 0.65
CA ASN A 18 5.42 11.02 1.39
C ASN A 18 6.23 12.29 1.04
N SER A 19 5.91 12.95 -0.08
CA SER A 19 6.65 14.14 -0.54
C SER A 19 6.00 15.45 -0.10
N GLU A 20 4.72 15.42 0.29
CA GLU A 20 3.92 16.61 0.60
C GLU A 20 3.44 16.53 2.05
N PRO A 21 4.08 17.24 3.01
CA PRO A 21 3.78 17.11 4.44
C PRO A 21 2.32 17.47 4.79
N LEU A 22 1.64 18.27 3.96
CA LEU A 22 0.22 18.60 4.12
C LEU A 22 -0.73 17.45 3.74
N LEU A 23 -0.25 16.44 3.01
CA LEU A 23 -1.02 15.27 2.62
C LEU A 23 -0.90 14.12 3.62
N ALA A 24 0.04 14.20 4.57
CA ALA A 24 0.19 13.18 5.59
C ALA A 24 -1.05 13.12 6.51
N PRO A 25 -1.59 11.92 6.80
CA PRO A 25 -2.61 11.79 7.82
C PRO A 25 -2.01 12.08 9.21
N PRO A 26 -2.83 12.44 10.20
CA PRO A 26 -2.40 12.49 11.59
C PRO A 26 -1.78 11.15 12.05
N PRO A 27 -0.97 11.15 13.13
CA PRO A 27 -0.36 9.92 13.65
C PRO A 27 -1.38 8.80 13.92
N ALA A 28 -1.02 7.57 13.54
CA ALA A 28 -1.86 6.35 13.67
C ALA A 28 -3.21 6.40 12.92
N MET A 29 -3.38 7.34 12.00
CA MET A 29 -4.57 7.47 11.16
C MET A 29 -4.24 7.20 9.69
N GLN A 30 -5.28 6.93 8.91
CA GLN A 30 -5.26 6.91 7.46
C GLN A 30 -6.37 7.80 6.91
N TRP A 31 -6.19 8.28 5.68
CA TRP A 31 -7.25 8.99 4.99
C TRP A 31 -8.30 8.02 4.45
N SER A 32 -9.57 8.34 4.67
CA SER A 32 -10.71 7.64 4.11
C SER A 32 -11.54 8.62 3.28
N LEU A 33 -11.93 8.21 2.08
CA LEU A 33 -12.73 9.02 1.17
C LEU A 33 -14.11 9.28 1.77
N LEU A 34 -14.46 10.57 1.92
CA LEU A 34 -15.78 10.98 2.38
C LEU A 34 -16.65 11.45 1.23
N TRP A 35 -16.07 12.24 0.31
CA TRP A 35 -16.78 12.81 -0.83
C TRP A 35 -15.80 13.21 -1.93
N TYR A 36 -16.26 13.19 -3.18
CA TYR A 36 -15.52 13.72 -4.32
C TYR A 36 -16.48 14.22 -5.40
N SER A 37 -16.09 15.29 -6.11
CA SER A 37 -16.93 15.92 -7.14
C SER A 37 -17.20 15.00 -8.32
N GLU A 38 -16.24 14.13 -8.66
CA GLU A 38 -16.34 13.22 -9.80
C GLU A 38 -17.26 12.01 -9.56
N HIS A 39 -17.94 11.94 -8.42
CA HIS A 39 -18.83 10.81 -8.13
C HIS A 39 -19.98 10.74 -9.16
N PRO A 40 -20.39 9.55 -9.65
CA PRO A 40 -21.37 9.44 -10.74
C PRO A 40 -22.74 10.07 -10.45
N ARG A 41 -23.11 10.21 -9.17
CA ARG A 41 -24.30 10.96 -8.72
C ARG A 41 -24.31 12.42 -9.20
N TYR A 42 -23.14 13.01 -9.41
CA TYR A 42 -22.97 14.38 -9.90
C TYR A 42 -22.59 14.41 -11.38
N GLU A 43 -22.81 13.31 -12.11
CA GLU A 43 -22.46 13.16 -13.53
C GLU A 43 -20.96 13.31 -13.81
N GLY A 44 -20.13 13.12 -12.79
CA GLY A 44 -18.68 13.08 -12.93
C GLY A 44 -18.16 11.76 -13.52
N SER A 45 -16.85 11.70 -13.77
CA SER A 45 -16.19 10.55 -14.42
C SER A 45 -16.27 9.22 -13.66
N GLY A 46 -16.61 9.24 -12.37
CA GLY A 46 -16.73 8.06 -11.50
C GLY A 46 -15.40 7.50 -11.03
N ILE A 47 -14.27 8.12 -11.38
CA ILE A 47 -12.94 7.67 -11.01
C ILE A 47 -12.68 8.08 -9.55
N SER A 48 -12.52 7.09 -8.66
CA SER A 48 -12.21 7.34 -7.25
C SER A 48 -10.77 7.84 -7.09
N PRO A 49 -10.53 8.89 -6.28
CA PRO A 49 -9.19 9.46 -6.12
C PRO A 49 -8.26 8.68 -5.18
N LEU A 50 -8.84 7.84 -4.30
CA LEU A 50 -8.11 7.00 -3.34
C LEU A 50 -8.58 5.55 -3.43
N GLU A 51 -8.07 4.82 -4.43
CA GLU A 51 -8.22 3.36 -4.46
C GLU A 51 -7.23 2.71 -3.47
N PRO A 52 -7.67 1.75 -2.62
CA PRO A 52 -6.78 1.04 -1.70
C PRO A 52 -5.61 0.37 -2.45
N GLY A 53 -4.40 0.55 -1.93
CA GLY A 53 -3.18 -0.05 -2.51
C GLY A 53 -2.68 0.61 -3.80
N ARG A 54 -3.28 1.71 -4.23
CA ARG A 54 -2.84 2.47 -5.42
C ARG A 54 -2.35 3.87 -5.04
N PRO A 55 -1.44 4.46 -5.86
CA PRO A 55 -1.07 5.86 -5.70
C PRO A 55 -2.30 6.74 -5.89
N TRP A 56 -2.28 7.91 -5.25
CA TRP A 56 -3.38 8.87 -5.38
C TRP A 56 -3.46 9.40 -6.79
N ARG A 57 -4.69 9.61 -7.26
CA ARG A 57 -4.97 10.23 -8.55
C ARG A 57 -6.06 11.27 -8.39
N LEU A 58 -5.77 12.50 -8.73
CA LEU A 58 -6.70 13.61 -8.64
C LEU A 58 -6.94 14.17 -10.03
N SER A 59 -8.13 13.92 -10.59
CA SER A 59 -8.50 14.44 -11.91
C SER A 59 -8.35 15.96 -11.99
N GLY A 60 -8.16 16.50 -13.18
CA GLY A 60 -8.22 17.94 -13.40
C GLY A 60 -9.58 18.51 -12.99
N ASN A 61 -9.59 19.75 -12.49
CA ASN A 61 -10.82 20.46 -12.10
C ASN A 61 -11.72 19.72 -11.09
N CYS A 62 -11.15 18.95 -10.15
CA CYS A 62 -11.92 18.19 -9.18
C CYS A 62 -11.66 18.60 -7.73
N THR A 63 -12.60 18.22 -6.85
CA THR A 63 -12.50 18.45 -5.40
C THR A 63 -12.75 17.15 -4.64
N VAL A 64 -11.94 16.89 -3.60
CA VAL A 64 -11.99 15.68 -2.78
C VAL A 64 -11.95 16.04 -1.30
N VAL A 65 -12.81 15.38 -0.53
CA VAL A 65 -12.86 15.50 0.94
C VAL A 65 -12.54 14.16 1.56
N LEU A 66 -11.55 14.14 2.44
CA LEU A 66 -11.12 12.98 3.20
C LEU A 66 -11.34 13.20 4.70
N ALA A 67 -11.62 12.11 5.41
CA ALA A 67 -11.67 12.10 6.87
C ALA A 67 -10.54 11.23 7.42
N ALA A 68 -9.89 11.70 8.49
CA ALA A 68 -8.95 10.88 9.23
C ALA A 68 -9.72 9.75 9.93
N ARG A 69 -9.29 8.50 9.72
CA ARG A 69 -9.83 7.31 10.36
C ARG A 69 -8.68 6.51 10.97
N PRO A 70 -8.90 5.79 12.08
CA PRO A 70 -7.87 4.90 12.63
C PRO A 70 -7.32 3.99 11.54
N ALA A 71 -6.00 3.94 11.41
CA ALA A 71 -5.37 3.00 10.50
C ALA A 71 -5.66 1.58 10.99
N PRO A 72 -5.91 0.61 10.08
CA PRO A 72 -5.91 -0.79 10.47
C PRO A 72 -4.56 -1.12 11.12
N PRO A 73 -4.54 -2.08 12.06
CA PRO A 73 -3.27 -2.57 12.59
C PRO A 73 -2.40 -2.97 11.40
N ARG A 74 -1.14 -2.51 11.41
CA ARG A 74 -0.18 -2.96 10.41
C ARG A 74 -0.16 -4.49 10.52
N PRO A 75 -0.39 -5.24 9.42
CA PRO A 75 -0.22 -6.67 9.47
C PRO A 75 1.17 -6.94 10.04
N GLU A 76 1.28 -7.92 10.95
CA GLU A 76 2.57 -8.35 11.46
C GLU A 76 3.42 -8.70 10.24
N GLU A 77 4.41 -7.86 9.93
CA GLU A 77 5.41 -8.21 8.92
C GLU A 77 6.00 -9.54 9.43
N PRO A 78 5.90 -10.64 8.67
CA PRO A 78 6.57 -11.86 9.08
C PRO A 78 8.03 -11.48 9.35
N GLU A 79 8.56 -11.84 10.52
CA GLU A 79 9.95 -11.53 10.87
C GLU A 79 10.82 -11.86 9.66
N MET A 80 11.59 -10.90 9.16
CA MET A 80 12.47 -11.15 8.01
C MET A 80 13.38 -12.34 8.36
N GLY A 81 13.16 -13.49 7.70
CA GLY A 81 13.83 -14.75 7.99
C GLY A 81 12.98 -15.86 8.64
N SER A 82 11.69 -15.62 8.89
CA SER A 82 10.76 -16.62 9.45
C SER A 82 10.08 -17.52 8.40
N THR A 83 10.18 -17.18 7.11
CA THR A 83 9.80 -18.08 6.02
C THR A 83 10.72 -19.28 6.07
N GLN A 84 10.23 -20.42 6.57
CA GLN A 84 10.86 -21.71 6.34
C GLN A 84 10.99 -21.84 4.82
N PRO A 85 12.19 -22.05 4.25
CA PRO A 85 12.31 -22.28 2.83
C PRO A 85 11.44 -23.49 2.50
N GLU A 86 10.39 -23.27 1.72
CA GLU A 86 9.56 -24.34 1.21
C GLU A 86 10.43 -25.23 0.30
N ASP A 87 10.16 -26.54 0.30
CA ASP A 87 11.03 -27.51 -0.38
C ASP A 87 11.25 -27.16 -1.87
N ASP A 88 10.30 -26.44 -2.49
CA ASP A 88 10.33 -25.98 -3.87
C ASP A 88 11.27 -24.79 -4.12
N ASP A 89 11.61 -24.01 -3.09
CA ASP A 89 12.56 -22.90 -3.17
C ASP A 89 14.03 -23.34 -3.12
N VAL A 90 14.27 -24.61 -2.78
CA VAL A 90 15.61 -25.18 -2.69
C VAL A 90 16.00 -25.80 -4.02
N HIS A 91 16.83 -25.10 -4.80
CA HIS A 91 17.37 -25.64 -6.05
C HIS A 91 17.96 -27.05 -5.85
N PRO A 92 17.60 -28.05 -6.67
CA PRO A 92 17.91 -29.46 -6.42
C PRO A 92 19.41 -29.78 -6.27
N ALA A 93 20.29 -28.94 -6.83
CA ALA A 93 21.74 -29.05 -6.65
C ALA A 93 22.22 -28.80 -5.21
N ILE A 94 21.48 -28.03 -4.42
CA ILE A 94 21.80 -27.72 -3.00
C ILE A 94 21.48 -28.93 -2.11
N ARG A 95 20.49 -29.76 -2.51
CA ARG A 95 20.11 -30.99 -1.78
C ARG A 95 21.20 -32.06 -1.77
N ARG A 96 22.06 -32.12 -2.79
CA ARG A 96 23.08 -33.19 -2.93
C ARG A 96 24.20 -33.11 -1.89
N LYS A 97 24.61 -31.89 -1.48
CA LYS A 97 25.73 -31.70 -0.53
C LYS A 97 25.45 -32.18 0.89
N ARG A 98 24.19 -32.29 1.32
CA ARG A 98 23.85 -32.66 2.72
C ARG A 98 23.82 -34.17 2.96
N ARG A 99 23.70 -34.99 1.91
CA ARG A 99 23.69 -36.47 2.04
C ARG A 99 25.09 -37.08 2.07
N GLU A 100 26.05 -36.50 1.36
CA GLU A 100 27.43 -37.03 1.32
C GLU A 100 28.19 -36.83 2.64
N ASN A 101 27.87 -35.78 3.41
CA ASN A 101 28.58 -35.50 4.67
C ASN A 101 28.13 -36.37 5.86
N THR A 102 27.00 -37.07 5.77
CA THR A 102 26.50 -37.94 6.87
C THR A 102 27.06 -39.36 6.76
N ASP A 103 27.52 -39.77 5.58
CA ASP A 103 28.10 -41.11 5.35
C ASP A 103 29.62 -41.15 5.60
N ALA A 104 30.30 -40.00 5.56
CA ALA A 104 31.75 -39.91 5.80
C ALA A 104 32.15 -39.86 7.29
N SER A 105 31.21 -40.03 8.23
CA SER A 105 31.48 -40.07 9.68
C SER A 105 31.17 -41.42 10.33
N ARG A 106 30.90 -42.45 9.52
CA ARG A 106 30.88 -43.86 9.91
C ARG A 106 31.80 -44.64 8.98
N ASP A 107 33.09 -44.40 9.10
CA ASP A 107 34.18 -45.37 8.93
C ASP A 107 35.48 -44.76 9.46
#